data_AF-A0A1T4QYU4-F1
#
_entry.id   AF-A0A1T4QYU4-F1
#
_cell.length_a   1.000
_cell.length_b   1.000
_cell.length_c   1.000
_cell.angle_alpha   90.00
_cell.angle_beta   90.00
_cell.angle_gamma   90.00
#
_symmetry.space_group_name_H-M   'P 1'
#
loop_
_entity.id
_entity.type
_entity.pdbx_description
1 polymer ?
#
loop_
_entity_poly.entity_id
_entity_poly.type
_entity_poly.pdbx_seq_one_letter_code
_entity_poly.pdbx_strand_id
1 'polypeptide(L)'
;NQDEVKDKIERHDVAECILKLDKAIAFDLTSEIAETSRFVIVDEHEIAGGGIVQAALEDEQSWVREKVMLRNYKWEKSHITNDERAEKYNQKSTLVVITGEEDVGKKPTAKALEKRLFDDGKIVYFLGIGNLLYGVDADIKGQSNNHREEHLRRLAEVSHIMLDAGAILAVTAVELTQEDLELIKTTVNADKIETVWLGENVTTDIDYDLHIPEFEEVKDAAQQIKNLLQERGIIFNPWK
;
A
#
# COMPACT_ATOMS: atom_id res chain seq x y z
N ASN A 1 -44.12 -4.14 8.37
CA ASN A 1 -44.35 -2.75 7.92
C ASN A 1 -43.05 -2.24 7.34
N GLN A 2 -43.02 -2.17 6.02
CA GLN A 2 -42.06 -1.49 5.15
C GLN A 2 -40.57 -1.80 5.35
N ASP A 3 -40.12 -2.89 4.72
CA ASP A 3 -38.79 -2.96 4.10
C ASP A 3 -38.78 -2.05 2.84
N GLU A 4 -38.95 -0.74 3.05
CA GLU A 4 -38.61 0.24 2.01
C GLU A 4 -37.11 0.48 2.13
N VAL A 5 -36.35 0.05 1.12
CA VAL A 5 -34.95 0.43 0.97
C VAL A 5 -34.95 1.94 0.76
N LYS A 6 -34.61 2.69 1.81
CA LYS A 6 -34.40 4.13 1.74
C LYS A 6 -32.95 4.40 1.39
N ASP A 7 -32.72 5.33 0.49
CA ASP A 7 -31.37 5.80 0.15
C ASP A 7 -30.77 6.73 1.24
N LYS A 8 -31.55 7.05 2.27
CA LYS A 8 -31.15 7.92 3.39
C LYS A 8 -31.81 7.53 4.70
N ILE A 9 -31.10 7.77 5.79
CA ILE A 9 -31.57 7.57 7.16
C ILE A 9 -31.97 8.94 7.71
N GLU A 10 -33.25 9.11 8.02
CA GLU A 10 -33.76 10.38 8.54
C GLU A 10 -33.48 10.52 10.04
N ARG A 11 -33.66 11.73 10.57
CA ARG A 11 -33.51 11.98 12.01
C ARG A 11 -34.48 11.08 12.79
N HIS A 12 -33.94 10.34 13.77
CA HIS A 12 -34.65 9.36 14.61
C HIS A 12 -34.97 8.01 13.94
N ASP A 13 -34.54 7.79 12.70
CA ASP A 13 -34.59 6.45 12.09
C ASP A 13 -33.51 5.54 12.70
N VAL A 14 -33.78 4.23 12.64
CA VAL A 14 -32.81 3.17 12.95
C VAL A 14 -32.72 2.28 11.73
N ALA A 15 -31.50 1.98 11.30
CA ALA A 15 -31.24 1.13 10.14
C ALA A 15 -30.04 0.22 10.42
N GLU A 16 -30.01 -0.91 9.72
CA GLU A 16 -28.81 -1.71 9.57
C GLU A 16 -28.03 -1.19 8.37
N CYS A 17 -26.74 -0.91 8.55
CA CYS A 17 -25.91 -0.26 7.55
C CYS A 17 -24.57 -0.95 7.42
N ILE A 18 -24.07 -1.04 6.18
CA ILE A 18 -22.71 -1.46 5.90
C ILE A 18 -21.86 -0.22 5.80
N LEU A 19 -20.91 -0.06 6.72
CA LEU A 19 -19.93 1.02 6.69
C LEU A 19 -18.66 0.54 6.00
N LYS A 20 -18.36 1.11 4.83
CA LYS A 20 -17.06 0.97 4.18
C LYS A 20 -16.20 2.17 4.57
N LEU A 21 -14.96 1.91 4.96
CA LEU A 21 -14.03 2.92 5.45
C LEU A 21 -12.81 2.98 4.54
N ASP A 22 -12.22 4.18 4.43
CA ASP A 22 -11.02 4.40 3.61
C ASP A 22 -9.75 3.84 4.27
N LYS A 23 -9.80 3.59 5.58
CA LYS A 23 -8.71 3.02 6.37
C LYS A 23 -9.25 2.00 7.36
N ALA A 24 -8.43 1.00 7.68
CA ALA A 24 -8.76 0.03 8.72
C ALA A 24 -8.90 0.73 10.08
N ILE A 25 -9.94 0.39 10.82
CA ILE A 25 -10.16 0.83 12.20
C ILE A 25 -10.29 -0.37 13.13
N ALA A 26 -9.87 -0.21 14.37
CA ALA A 26 -10.14 -1.20 15.40
C ALA A 26 -11.59 -1.07 15.88
N PHE A 27 -12.28 -2.20 16.00
CA PHE A 27 -13.63 -2.29 16.56
C PHE A 27 -13.81 -3.65 17.23
N ASP A 28 -14.78 -3.74 18.13
CA ASP A 28 -15.24 -5.00 18.71
C ASP A 28 -16.65 -5.29 18.24
N LEU A 29 -17.00 -6.57 18.10
CA LEU A 29 -18.38 -6.95 17.84
C LEU A 29 -19.20 -6.85 19.13
N THR A 30 -20.46 -6.46 19.01
CA THR A 30 -21.36 -6.35 20.17
C THR A 30 -21.59 -7.70 20.87
N SER A 31 -21.49 -8.80 20.12
CA SER A 31 -21.53 -10.16 20.66
C SER A 31 -20.29 -10.54 21.48
N GLU A 32 -19.17 -9.84 21.28
CA GLU A 32 -17.90 -10.09 21.95
C GLU A 32 -17.69 -9.12 23.11
N ILE A 33 -17.68 -7.80 22.83
CA ILE A 33 -17.46 -6.74 23.82
C ILE A 33 -18.41 -5.57 23.56
N ALA A 34 -19.57 -5.59 24.21
CA ALA A 34 -20.63 -4.59 24.00
C ALA A 34 -20.30 -3.14 24.43
N GLU A 35 -19.25 -2.96 25.26
CA GLU A 35 -18.83 -1.64 25.73
C GLU A 35 -18.04 -0.88 24.68
N THR A 36 -17.16 -1.57 23.96
CA THR A 36 -16.28 -1.01 22.92
C THR A 36 -16.80 -1.22 21.50
N SER A 37 -17.92 -1.93 21.32
CA SER A 37 -18.59 -2.09 20.02
C SER A 37 -19.42 -0.88 19.58
N ARG A 38 -19.56 0.13 20.44
CA ARG A 38 -20.37 1.33 20.17
C ARG A 38 -19.53 2.38 19.46
N PHE A 39 -20.11 3.05 18.48
CA PHE A 39 -19.47 4.14 17.76
C PHE A 39 -20.40 5.34 17.59
N VAL A 40 -19.82 6.49 17.28
CA VAL A 40 -20.51 7.70 16.86
C VAL A 40 -19.96 8.14 15.51
N ILE A 41 -20.83 8.65 14.65
CA ILE A 41 -20.46 9.30 13.40
C ILE A 41 -20.43 10.79 13.67
N VAL A 42 -19.30 11.43 13.40
CA VAL A 42 -19.10 12.86 13.60
C VAL A 42 -18.88 13.50 12.24
N ASP A 43 -19.67 14.54 11.95
CA ASP A 43 -19.55 15.37 10.76
C ASP A 43 -19.42 16.84 11.19
N GLU A 44 -18.41 17.53 10.68
CA GLU A 44 -18.06 18.92 11.06
C GLU A 44 -18.06 19.22 12.58
N HIS A 45 -17.68 18.26 13.42
CA HIS A 45 -17.70 18.29 14.90
C HIS A 45 -19.09 18.13 15.56
N GLU A 46 -20.13 17.83 14.78
CA GLU A 46 -21.45 17.46 15.29
C GLU A 46 -21.69 15.95 15.17
N ILE A 47 -22.45 15.38 16.11
CA ILE A 47 -22.82 13.96 16.06
C ILE A 47 -23.92 13.79 15.01
N ALA A 48 -23.56 13.17 13.89
CA ALA A 48 -24.48 12.85 12.81
C ALA A 48 -25.22 11.52 13.03
N GLY A 49 -24.68 10.63 13.86
CA GLY A 49 -25.31 9.36 14.18
C GLY A 49 -24.50 8.54 15.18
N GLY A 50 -24.98 7.33 15.48
CA GLY A 50 -24.27 6.38 16.32
C GLY A 50 -24.88 5.00 16.21
N GLY A 51 -24.12 3.99 16.62
CA GLY A 51 -24.54 2.62 16.44
C GLY A 51 -23.69 1.63 17.22
N ILE A 52 -23.96 0.37 16.94
CA ILE A 52 -23.23 -0.78 17.45
C ILE A 52 -22.72 -1.60 16.27
N VAL A 53 -21.53 -2.18 16.39
CA VAL A 53 -21.01 -3.09 15.37
C VAL A 53 -21.56 -4.49 15.62
N GLN A 54 -22.34 -5.01 14.67
CA GLN A 54 -22.97 -6.32 14.78
C GLN A 54 -22.17 -7.43 14.11
N ALA A 55 -21.52 -7.13 12.99
CA ALA A 55 -20.74 -8.09 12.21
C ALA A 55 -19.54 -7.40 11.55
N ALA A 56 -18.47 -8.17 11.33
CA ALA A 56 -17.41 -7.84 10.39
C ALA A 56 -17.71 -8.60 9.10
N LEU A 57 -17.85 -7.89 7.99
CA LEU A 57 -18.05 -8.54 6.70
C LEU A 57 -16.70 -8.96 6.13
N GLU A 58 -16.64 -10.20 5.65
CA GLU A 58 -15.48 -10.70 4.91
C GLU A 58 -15.47 -10.05 3.52
N ASP A 59 -14.36 -9.40 3.17
CA ASP A 59 -14.00 -9.13 1.78
C ASP A 59 -12.89 -10.07 1.29
N GLU A 60 -12.55 -9.96 0.01
CA GLU A 60 -11.55 -10.77 -0.67
C GLU A 60 -10.17 -10.73 0.03
N GLN A 61 -9.83 -9.64 0.71
CA GLN A 61 -8.54 -9.45 1.38
C GLN A 61 -8.53 -9.92 2.86
N SER A 62 -9.64 -10.44 3.38
CA SER A 62 -9.79 -10.80 4.81
C SER A 62 -8.75 -11.82 5.28
N TRP A 63 -8.41 -12.79 4.45
CA TRP A 63 -7.40 -13.81 4.76
C TRP A 63 -5.98 -13.23 4.86
N VAL A 64 -5.67 -12.18 4.09
CA VAL A 64 -4.39 -11.45 4.21
C VAL A 64 -4.41 -10.59 5.46
N ARG A 65 -5.51 -9.89 5.75
CA ARG A 65 -5.65 -9.05 6.95
C ARG A 65 -5.43 -9.85 8.23
N GLU A 66 -6.01 -11.03 8.36
CA GLU A 66 -5.81 -11.89 9.54
C GLU A 66 -4.33 -12.24 9.74
N LYS A 67 -3.63 -12.63 8.66
CA LYS A 67 -2.19 -12.94 8.69
C LYS A 67 -1.35 -11.71 9.07
N VAL A 68 -1.64 -10.55 8.51
CA VAL A 68 -0.95 -9.29 8.81
C VAL A 68 -1.18 -8.85 10.26
N MET A 69 -2.42 -8.99 10.77
CA MET A 69 -2.76 -8.70 12.16
C MET A 69 -2.00 -9.59 13.13
N LEU A 70 -1.98 -10.90 12.89
CA LEU A 70 -1.21 -11.84 13.71
C LEU A 70 0.29 -11.51 13.66
N ARG A 71 0.82 -11.22 12.47
CA ARG A 71 2.22 -10.82 12.28
C ARG A 71 2.54 -9.53 13.06
N ASN A 72 1.68 -8.51 13.00
CA ASN A 72 1.86 -7.26 13.74
C ASN A 72 1.80 -7.44 15.26
N TYR A 73 0.89 -8.28 15.74
CA TYR A 73 0.78 -8.64 17.16
C TYR A 73 2.03 -9.36 17.67
N LYS A 74 2.61 -10.24 16.84
CA LYS A 74 3.82 -11.00 17.15
C LYS A 74 5.12 -10.28 16.77
N TRP A 75 5.04 -9.09 16.17
CA TRP A 75 6.21 -8.37 15.68
C TRP A 75 7.07 -7.90 16.86
N GLU A 76 8.29 -8.43 16.95
CA GLU A 76 9.26 -8.00 17.94
C GLU A 76 9.85 -6.65 17.55
N LYS A 77 9.35 -5.59 18.20
CA LYS A 77 9.78 -4.21 17.91
C LYS A 77 11.21 -3.98 18.35
N SER A 78 11.99 -3.34 17.47
CA SER A 78 13.32 -2.84 17.81
C SER A 78 13.25 -1.68 18.80
N HIS A 79 14.35 -1.43 19.52
CA HIS A 79 14.53 -0.18 20.28
C HIS A 79 14.74 1.05 19.39
N ILE A 80 14.94 0.85 18.08
CA ILE A 80 15.07 1.92 17.09
C ILE A 80 13.73 2.07 16.38
N THR A 81 13.13 3.25 16.50
CA THR A 81 11.87 3.62 15.87
C THR A 81 12.05 3.96 14.39
N ASN A 82 10.95 3.94 13.63
CA ASN A 82 10.94 4.38 12.24
C ASN A 82 11.36 5.86 12.09
N ASP A 83 11.01 6.71 13.06
CA ASP A 83 11.38 8.13 13.06
C ASP A 83 12.88 8.32 13.30
N GLU A 84 13.47 7.58 14.26
CA GLU A 84 14.92 7.60 14.48
C GLU A 84 15.70 7.13 13.25
N ARG A 85 15.19 6.11 12.53
CA ARG A 85 15.77 5.71 11.23
C ARG A 85 15.65 6.81 10.22
N ALA A 86 14.49 7.47 10.15
CA ALA A 86 14.24 8.49 9.16
C ALA A 86 15.13 9.72 9.36
N GLU A 87 15.30 10.14 10.61
CA GLU A 87 16.24 11.19 11.00
C GLU A 87 17.69 10.80 10.69
N LYS A 88 18.10 9.60 11.09
CA LYS A 88 19.48 9.12 10.90
C LYS A 88 19.86 8.97 9.43
N TYR A 89 18.94 8.50 8.59
CA TYR A 89 19.17 8.30 7.16
C TYR A 89 18.82 9.53 6.33
N ASN A 90 18.24 10.57 6.95
CA ASN A 90 17.74 11.76 6.27
C ASN A 90 16.80 11.39 5.09
N GLN A 91 15.90 10.43 5.32
CA GLN A 91 14.90 9.94 4.38
C GLN A 91 13.74 9.27 5.11
N LYS A 92 12.56 9.22 4.52
CA LYS A 92 11.48 8.33 4.97
C LYS A 92 11.53 7.03 4.16
N SER A 93 11.18 5.91 4.79
CA SER A 93 11.01 4.64 4.08
C SER A 93 9.79 4.71 3.17
N THR A 94 9.92 4.32 1.90
CA THR A 94 8.82 4.29 0.93
C THR A 94 8.98 3.12 -0.04
N LEU A 95 7.87 2.49 -0.41
CA LEU A 95 7.77 1.52 -1.49
C LEU A 95 7.38 2.26 -2.78
N VAL A 96 8.27 2.27 -3.76
CA VAL A 96 8.02 2.80 -5.10
C VAL A 96 7.62 1.64 -6.01
N VAL A 97 6.36 1.59 -6.40
CA VAL A 97 5.82 0.56 -7.30
C VAL A 97 5.81 1.09 -8.72
N ILE A 98 6.72 0.60 -9.55
CA ILE A 98 6.81 0.98 -10.96
C ILE A 98 6.07 -0.08 -11.80
N THR A 99 4.93 0.30 -12.36
CA THR A 99 4.09 -0.57 -13.19
C THR A 99 3.83 0.03 -14.57
N GLY A 100 3.18 -0.74 -15.44
CA GLY A 100 2.96 -0.42 -16.85
C GLY A 100 3.00 -1.65 -17.75
N GLU A 101 2.76 -1.46 -19.04
CA GLU A 101 2.78 -2.50 -20.08
C GLU A 101 4.13 -3.22 -20.18
N GLU A 102 4.14 -4.43 -20.73
CA GLU A 102 5.38 -5.17 -20.95
C GLU A 102 6.41 -4.35 -21.77
N ASP A 103 7.70 -4.52 -21.48
CA ASP A 103 8.81 -3.88 -22.21
C ASP A 103 8.91 -2.34 -22.24
N VAL A 104 8.11 -1.60 -21.48
CA VAL A 104 8.21 -0.11 -21.33
C VAL A 104 9.41 0.40 -20.50
N GLY A 105 10.42 -0.43 -20.24
CA GLY A 105 11.64 0.01 -19.53
C GLY A 105 11.56 0.09 -18.00
N LYS A 106 10.54 -0.52 -17.35
CA LYS A 106 10.37 -0.52 -15.87
C LYS A 106 11.62 -0.88 -15.07
N LYS A 107 12.25 -2.03 -15.39
CA LYS A 107 13.46 -2.52 -14.68
C LYS A 107 14.66 -1.58 -14.87
N PRO A 108 15.00 -1.15 -16.11
CA PRO A 108 15.97 -0.09 -16.32
C PRO A 108 15.70 1.17 -15.47
N THR A 109 14.46 1.68 -15.47
CA THR A 109 14.09 2.89 -14.72
C THR A 109 14.27 2.70 -13.21
N ALA A 110 13.83 1.58 -12.66
CA ALA A 110 14.00 1.25 -11.25
C ALA A 110 15.48 1.19 -10.83
N LYS A 111 16.33 0.58 -11.66
CA LYS A 111 17.79 0.51 -11.43
C LYS A 111 18.46 1.88 -11.56
N ALA A 112 18.02 2.71 -12.49
CA ALA A 112 18.53 4.08 -12.63
C ALA A 112 18.13 4.95 -11.44
N LEU A 113 16.90 4.80 -10.94
CA LEU A 113 16.42 5.43 -9.72
C LEU A 113 17.26 4.98 -8.51
N GLU A 114 17.46 3.67 -8.33
CA GLU A 114 18.31 3.12 -7.28
C GLU A 114 19.72 3.72 -7.33
N LYS A 115 20.38 3.68 -8.50
CA LYS A 115 21.74 4.23 -8.65
C LYS A 115 21.79 5.70 -8.24
N ARG A 116 20.78 6.47 -8.63
CA ARG A 116 20.74 7.90 -8.37
C ARG A 116 20.52 8.24 -6.91
N LEU A 117 19.55 7.58 -6.26
CA LEU A 117 19.31 7.73 -4.83
C LEU A 117 20.50 7.24 -4.00
N PHE A 118 21.15 6.16 -4.42
CA PHE A 118 22.38 5.67 -3.79
C PHE A 118 23.51 6.69 -3.87
N ASP A 119 23.70 7.33 -5.02
CA ASP A 119 24.69 8.40 -5.20
C ASP A 119 24.40 9.63 -4.33
N ASP A 120 23.13 9.88 -4.00
CA ASP A 120 22.71 10.91 -3.04
C ASP A 120 22.86 10.47 -1.57
N GLY A 121 23.45 9.30 -1.31
CA GLY A 121 23.66 8.75 0.03
C GLY A 121 22.40 8.16 0.67
N LYS A 122 21.36 7.86 -0.12
CA LYS A 122 20.11 7.27 0.39
C LYS A 122 20.23 5.75 0.51
N ILE A 123 19.54 5.20 1.51
CA ILE A 123 19.34 3.77 1.68
C ILE A 123 18.22 3.33 0.74
N VAL A 124 18.61 2.76 -0.39
CA VAL A 124 17.70 2.35 -1.46
C VAL A 124 18.03 0.94 -1.93
N TYR A 125 17.02 0.21 -2.38
CA TYR A 125 17.20 -1.11 -2.97
C TYR A 125 16.20 -1.36 -4.10
N PHE A 126 16.67 -1.93 -5.21
CA PHE A 126 15.83 -2.45 -6.28
C PHE A 126 15.53 -3.93 -6.06
N LEU A 127 14.26 -4.25 -5.80
CA LEU A 127 13.78 -5.62 -5.71
C LEU A 127 13.07 -6.01 -7.00
N GLY A 128 13.83 -6.66 -7.90
CA GLY A 128 13.27 -7.23 -9.12
C GLY A 128 12.38 -8.44 -8.82
N ILE A 129 11.25 -8.56 -9.52
CA ILE A 129 10.30 -9.67 -9.34
C ILE A 129 10.95 -11.05 -9.50
N GLY A 130 11.99 -11.18 -10.34
CA GLY A 130 12.77 -12.40 -10.48
C GLY A 130 13.49 -12.83 -9.19
N ASN A 131 13.89 -11.90 -8.33
CA ASN A 131 14.54 -12.24 -7.06
C ASN A 131 13.56 -12.92 -6.09
N LEU A 132 12.29 -12.50 -6.14
CA LEU A 132 11.22 -13.15 -5.38
C LEU A 132 10.83 -14.49 -6.01
N LEU A 133 10.52 -14.48 -7.31
CA LEU A 133 10.07 -15.67 -8.06
C LEU A 133 11.00 -16.88 -7.96
N TYR A 134 12.32 -16.65 -7.87
CA TYR A 134 13.33 -17.70 -7.81
C TYR A 134 13.91 -17.90 -6.40
N GLY A 135 13.53 -17.06 -5.43
CA GLY A 135 14.01 -17.11 -4.05
C GLY A 135 12.86 -17.37 -3.10
N VAL A 136 12.22 -16.29 -2.64
CA VAL A 136 11.12 -16.34 -1.66
C VAL A 136 9.95 -17.19 -2.17
N ASP A 137 9.73 -17.25 -3.48
CA ASP A 137 8.60 -17.93 -4.13
C ASP A 137 9.00 -19.25 -4.82
N ALA A 138 10.19 -19.77 -4.52
CA ALA A 138 10.70 -20.96 -5.20
C ALA A 138 9.84 -22.21 -5.00
N ASP A 139 9.10 -22.30 -3.89
CA ASP A 139 8.19 -23.40 -3.52
C ASP A 139 6.87 -23.41 -4.29
N ILE A 140 6.42 -22.25 -4.80
CA ILE A 140 5.13 -22.10 -5.52
C ILE A 140 5.29 -21.99 -7.03
N LYS A 141 6.53 -22.00 -7.53
CA LYS A 141 6.81 -21.87 -8.95
C LYS A 141 6.40 -23.12 -9.75
N GLY A 142 5.52 -22.94 -10.74
CA GLY A 142 5.15 -23.99 -11.71
C GLY A 142 3.95 -24.85 -11.34
N GLN A 143 3.23 -24.51 -10.27
CA GLN A 143 1.92 -25.08 -9.98
C GLN A 143 0.85 -24.37 -10.82
N SER A 144 -0.08 -25.14 -11.39
CA SER A 144 -1.03 -24.72 -12.44
C SER A 144 -2.08 -23.69 -12.02
N ASN A 145 -2.04 -23.22 -10.77
CA ASN A 145 -2.98 -22.23 -10.25
C ASN A 145 -2.30 -20.87 -10.17
N ASN A 146 -3.08 -19.84 -10.53
CA ASN A 146 -2.68 -18.45 -10.64
C ASN A 146 -2.22 -17.88 -9.28
N HIS A 147 -0.98 -18.15 -8.86
CA HIS A 147 -0.41 -17.74 -7.56
C HIS A 147 -0.08 -16.24 -7.47
N ARG A 148 -0.62 -15.39 -8.37
CA ARG A 148 -0.35 -13.95 -8.40
C ARG A 148 -0.59 -13.30 -7.04
N GLU A 149 -1.69 -13.64 -6.39
CA GLU A 149 -2.05 -13.14 -5.07
C GLU A 149 -1.00 -13.49 -4.00
N GLU A 150 -0.53 -14.74 -3.98
CA GLU A 150 0.50 -15.17 -3.02
C GLU A 150 1.87 -14.54 -3.33
N HIS A 151 2.22 -14.38 -4.61
CA HIS A 151 3.43 -13.65 -5.01
C HIS A 151 3.39 -12.20 -4.53
N LEU A 152 2.25 -11.53 -4.70
CA LEU A 152 2.06 -10.15 -4.24
C LEU A 152 2.04 -10.04 -2.73
N ARG A 153 1.41 -10.98 -2.01
CA ARG A 153 1.45 -11.03 -0.55
C ARG A 153 2.88 -11.18 -0.04
N ARG A 154 3.68 -12.08 -0.63
CA ARG A 154 5.09 -12.29 -0.26
C ARG A 154 5.94 -11.07 -0.60
N LEU A 155 5.74 -10.46 -1.77
CA LEU A 155 6.32 -9.17 -2.12
C LEU A 155 6.01 -8.11 -1.06
N ALA A 156 4.75 -8.02 -0.62
CA ALA A 156 4.31 -7.03 0.33
C ALA A 156 4.92 -7.26 1.73
N GLU A 157 5.06 -8.52 2.18
CA GLU A 157 5.75 -8.84 3.44
C GLU A 157 7.25 -8.52 3.39
N VAL A 158 7.93 -8.89 2.30
CA VAL A 158 9.34 -8.51 2.11
C VAL A 158 9.48 -6.99 2.07
N SER A 159 8.55 -6.30 1.40
CA SER A 159 8.52 -4.84 1.35
C SER A 159 8.34 -4.25 2.75
N HIS A 160 7.43 -4.79 3.56
CA HIS A 160 7.22 -4.35 4.93
C HIS A 160 8.52 -4.38 5.76
N ILE A 161 9.30 -5.46 5.67
CA ILE A 161 10.57 -5.60 6.39
C ILE A 161 11.58 -4.54 5.93
N MET A 162 11.70 -4.33 4.62
CA MET A 162 12.64 -3.34 4.05
C MET A 162 12.27 -1.91 4.45
N LEU A 163 10.96 -1.61 4.52
CA LEU A 163 10.47 -0.32 4.98
C LEU A 163 10.69 -0.12 6.48
N ASP A 164 10.49 -1.14 7.31
CA ASP A 164 10.80 -1.09 8.75
C ASP A 164 12.31 -0.92 9.02
N ALA A 165 13.15 -1.41 8.10
CA ALA A 165 14.58 -1.15 8.10
C ALA A 165 14.96 0.29 7.67
N GLY A 166 14.01 1.10 7.22
CA GLY A 166 14.20 2.50 6.82
C GLY A 166 14.56 2.72 5.35
N ALA A 167 14.49 1.68 4.51
CA ALA A 167 14.90 1.77 3.10
C ALA A 167 13.81 2.37 2.20
N ILE A 168 14.24 2.96 1.08
CA ILE A 168 13.39 3.20 -0.09
C ILE A 168 13.49 1.95 -0.97
N LEU A 169 12.36 1.28 -1.20
CA LEU A 169 12.32 0.04 -1.97
C LEU A 169 11.69 0.32 -3.34
N ALA A 170 12.42 0.07 -4.42
CA ALA A 170 11.88 0.16 -5.78
C ALA A 170 11.54 -1.25 -6.27
N VAL A 171 10.28 -1.45 -6.67
CA VAL A 171 9.78 -2.72 -7.21
C VAL A 171 9.18 -2.48 -8.59
N THR A 172 9.16 -3.53 -9.42
CA THR A 172 8.55 -3.46 -10.75
C THR A 172 7.53 -4.56 -10.94
N ALA A 173 6.35 -4.23 -11.44
CA ALA A 173 5.29 -5.17 -11.79
C ALA A 173 4.77 -4.91 -13.21
N VAL A 174 4.31 -5.96 -13.90
CA VAL A 174 3.63 -5.82 -15.20
C VAL A 174 2.14 -5.65 -14.94
N GLU A 175 1.57 -4.57 -15.50
CA GLU A 175 0.13 -4.27 -15.50
C GLU A 175 -0.53 -4.60 -14.14
N LEU A 176 -0.11 -3.89 -13.10
CA LEU A 176 -0.70 -4.02 -11.77
C LEU A 176 -2.12 -3.43 -11.80
N THR A 177 -3.10 -4.12 -11.22
CA THR A 177 -4.49 -3.65 -11.11
C THR A 177 -4.72 -2.92 -9.79
N GLN A 178 -5.87 -2.27 -9.63
CA GLN A 178 -6.24 -1.69 -8.34
C GLN A 178 -6.40 -2.77 -7.26
N GLU A 179 -6.98 -3.92 -7.59
CA GLU A 179 -7.11 -5.07 -6.68
C GLU A 179 -5.75 -5.55 -6.16
N ASP A 180 -4.75 -5.67 -7.05
CA ASP A 180 -3.39 -6.03 -6.67
C ASP A 180 -2.77 -4.97 -5.73
N LEU A 181 -3.03 -3.69 -5.98
CA LEU A 181 -2.54 -2.60 -5.15
C LEU A 181 -3.19 -2.62 -3.76
N GLU A 182 -4.49 -2.90 -3.66
CA GLU A 182 -5.20 -3.04 -2.38
C GLU A 182 -4.67 -4.22 -1.55
N LEU A 183 -4.30 -5.31 -2.21
CA LEU A 183 -3.61 -6.43 -1.55
C LEU A 183 -2.26 -6.00 -0.94
N ILE A 184 -1.48 -5.19 -1.65
CA ILE A 184 -0.21 -4.65 -1.13
C ILE A 184 -0.48 -3.68 0.03
N LYS A 185 -1.45 -2.77 -0.12
CA LYS A 185 -1.87 -1.80 0.93
C LYS A 185 -2.40 -2.48 2.19
N THR A 186 -2.89 -3.71 2.09
CA THR A 186 -3.30 -4.52 3.23
C THR A 186 -2.11 -4.89 4.13
N THR A 187 -0.91 -5.01 3.57
CA THR A 187 0.31 -5.46 4.29
C THR A 187 1.27 -4.30 4.59
N VAL A 188 1.35 -3.33 3.69
CA VAL A 188 2.20 -2.14 3.77
C VAL A 188 1.31 -0.93 3.97
N ASN A 189 1.64 -0.05 4.91
CA ASN A 189 0.88 1.19 5.11
C ASN A 189 0.81 1.98 3.80
N ALA A 190 -0.41 2.26 3.33
CA ALA A 190 -0.68 3.00 2.10
C ALA A 190 0.05 4.34 2.02
N ASP A 191 0.22 5.04 3.15
CA ASP A 191 0.93 6.32 3.22
C ASP A 191 2.45 6.19 2.91
N LYS A 192 2.97 4.96 2.78
CA LYS A 192 4.36 4.66 2.39
C LYS A 192 4.49 4.12 0.97
N ILE A 193 3.43 4.12 0.17
CA ILE A 193 3.44 3.57 -1.19
C ILE A 193 3.34 4.73 -2.18
N GLU A 194 4.21 4.73 -3.18
CA GLU A 194 4.13 5.65 -4.32
C GLU A 194 4.00 4.81 -5.60
N THR A 195 2.89 4.92 -6.31
CA THR A 195 2.62 4.20 -7.56
C THR A 195 3.01 5.01 -8.78
N VAL A 196 3.80 4.42 -9.67
CA VAL A 196 4.28 5.05 -10.91
C VAL A 196 3.85 4.21 -12.10
N TRP A 197 3.08 4.80 -13.01
CA TRP A 197 2.78 4.20 -14.31
C TRP A 197 3.79 4.64 -15.36
N LEU A 198 4.43 3.68 -16.03
CA LEU A 198 5.29 3.91 -17.20
C LEU A 198 4.61 3.39 -18.46
N GLY A 199 4.58 4.21 -19.51
CA GLY A 199 4.02 3.86 -20.81
C GLY A 199 2.87 4.77 -21.21
N GLU A 200 2.67 4.88 -22.52
CA GLU A 200 1.75 5.84 -23.14
C GLU A 200 0.32 5.69 -22.62
N ASN A 201 -0.17 4.45 -22.59
CA ASN A 201 -1.54 4.15 -22.21
C ASN A 201 -1.59 3.48 -20.83
N VAL A 202 -2.54 3.89 -20.01
CA VAL A 202 -2.90 3.19 -18.78
C VAL A 202 -3.89 2.09 -19.14
N THR A 203 -3.47 0.83 -19.04
CA THR A 203 -4.22 -0.34 -19.52
C THR A 203 -5.00 -1.05 -18.42
N THR A 204 -4.80 -0.66 -17.15
CA THR A 204 -5.52 -1.21 -15.98
C THR A 204 -6.32 -0.12 -15.27
N ASP A 205 -7.04 -0.51 -14.22
CA ASP A 205 -7.84 0.35 -13.36
C ASP A 205 -7.04 0.98 -12.19
N ILE A 206 -5.70 0.86 -12.20
CA ILE A 206 -4.86 1.26 -11.08
C ILE A 206 -4.80 2.79 -10.89
N ASP A 207 -4.91 3.22 -9.64
CA ASP A 207 -4.57 4.58 -9.22
C ASP A 207 -3.05 4.78 -9.15
N TYR A 208 -2.56 5.86 -9.75
CA TYR A 208 -1.14 6.21 -9.77
C TYR A 208 -0.87 7.60 -9.18
N ASP A 209 0.27 7.73 -8.50
CA ASP A 209 0.81 9.01 -8.03
C ASP A 209 1.55 9.77 -9.13
N LEU A 210 2.13 9.05 -10.10
CA LEU A 210 2.88 9.63 -11.23
C LEU A 210 2.69 8.80 -12.50
N HIS A 211 2.36 9.47 -13.60
CA HIS A 211 2.32 8.89 -14.94
C HIS A 211 3.44 9.46 -15.80
N ILE A 212 4.25 8.58 -16.39
CA ILE A 212 5.31 8.93 -17.33
C ILE A 212 4.99 8.24 -18.67
N PRO A 213 4.33 8.94 -19.61
CA PRO A 213 3.88 8.33 -20.87
C PRO A 213 5.04 7.95 -21.79
N GLU A 214 6.03 8.83 -21.89
CA GLU A 214 7.23 8.64 -22.71
C GLU A 214 8.45 9.28 -22.04
N PHE A 215 9.64 8.78 -22.38
CA PHE A 215 10.92 9.34 -21.96
C PHE A 215 12.02 8.99 -22.98
N GLU A 216 12.92 9.92 -23.26
CA GLU A 216 14.04 9.69 -24.19
C GLU A 216 15.13 8.83 -23.52
N GLU A 217 15.54 9.18 -22.30
CA GLU A 217 16.46 8.38 -21.52
C GLU A 217 15.82 7.85 -20.23
N VAL A 218 16.21 6.62 -19.85
CA VAL A 218 15.82 5.98 -18.58
C VAL A 218 16.14 6.86 -17.36
N LYS A 219 17.18 7.69 -17.46
CA LYS A 219 17.57 8.65 -16.41
C LYS A 219 16.54 9.75 -16.19
N ASP A 220 15.82 10.16 -17.23
CA ASP A 220 14.80 11.20 -17.15
C ASP A 220 13.58 10.69 -16.39
N ALA A 221 13.13 9.47 -16.69
CA ALA A 221 12.07 8.82 -15.93
C ALA A 221 12.46 8.65 -14.46
N ALA A 222 13.69 8.18 -14.19
CA ALA A 222 14.20 8.07 -12.82
C ALA A 222 14.29 9.44 -12.11
N GLN A 223 14.61 10.51 -12.82
CA GLN A 223 14.63 11.86 -12.28
C GLN A 223 13.22 12.35 -11.92
N GLN A 224 12.21 12.07 -12.75
CA GLN A 224 10.82 12.41 -12.44
C GLN A 224 10.34 11.70 -11.17
N ILE A 225 10.65 10.41 -11.03
CA ILE A 225 10.31 9.66 -9.81
C ILE A 225 11.03 10.24 -8.58
N LYS A 226 12.32 10.61 -8.70
CA LYS A 226 13.02 11.29 -7.60
C LYS A 226 12.34 12.61 -7.21
N ASN A 227 11.85 13.39 -8.19
CA ASN A 227 11.15 14.64 -7.91
C ASN A 227 9.85 14.38 -7.12
N LEU A 228 9.07 13.35 -7.49
CA LEU A 228 7.92 12.92 -6.71
C LEU A 228 8.31 12.64 -5.24
N LEU A 229 9.38 11.88 -5.01
CA LEU A 229 9.86 11.59 -3.65
C LEU A 229 10.26 12.87 -2.87
N GLN A 230 10.80 13.87 -3.56
CA GLN A 230 11.13 15.17 -2.97
C GLN A 230 9.87 16.00 -2.65
N GLU A 231 8.88 15.97 -3.53
CA GLU A 231 7.60 16.68 -3.35
C GLU A 231 6.80 16.11 -2.18
N ARG A 232 6.80 14.78 -2.04
CA ARG A 232 6.21 14.04 -0.92
C ARG A 232 6.99 14.20 0.40
N GLY A 233 8.15 14.84 0.38
CA GLY A 233 9.00 15.03 1.55
C GLY A 233 9.59 13.72 2.09
N ILE A 234 9.74 12.71 1.21
CA ILE A 234 10.38 11.43 1.52
C ILE A 234 11.89 11.62 1.56
N ILE A 235 12.43 12.45 0.67
CA ILE A 235 13.84 12.85 0.66
C ILE A 235 13.96 14.37 0.60
N PHE A 236 15.07 14.89 1.13
CA PHE A 236 15.33 16.32 1.13
C PHE A 236 15.40 16.92 -0.28
N ASN A 237 14.78 18.08 -0.46
CA ASN A 237 14.89 18.91 -1.66
C ASN A 237 15.75 20.14 -1.35
N PRO A 238 16.98 20.25 -1.88
CA PRO A 238 17.87 21.37 -1.60
C PRO A 238 17.42 22.72 -2.21
N TRP A 239 16.38 22.75 -3.06
CA TRP A 239 16.02 23.93 -3.86
C TRP A 239 14.57 24.42 -3.67
N LYS A 240 13.96 24.19 -2.50
CA LYS A 240 12.73 24.88 -2.09
C LYS A 240 13.04 26.14 -1.28
#